data_AF-A0A498P2I0-F1
#
_entry.id   AF-A0A498P2I0-F1
#
_cell.length_a   1.000
_cell.length_b   1.000
_cell.length_c   1.000
_cell.angle_alpha   90.00
_cell.angle_beta   90.00
_cell.angle_gamma   90.00
#
_symmetry.space_group_name_H-M   'P 1'
#
loop_
_entity.id
_entity.type
_entity.pdbx_description
1 polymer ?
#
loop_
_entity_poly.entity_id
_entity_poly.type
_entity_poly.pdbx_seq_one_letter_code
_entity_poly.pdbx_strand_id
1 'polypeptide(L)'
;MHTIRKFLTEEQTVKLFDGYVCQNEQASKKQCEKILSSLSAPIMKKLKQGFYAKPGGYDLFCKDLEVIGKKYNSQAKKQVKAKEVLDEFLKQKSVDSKAILQVDKKLTVKEKKIREEKEKAALLKQEIEANKEKQRQLEEKMEAERQSNEERMRQMEEKMDEEMRLQREEAERAMDSKLRELADLMQKGFKEKADRMRQEIREFKRRTAEAENNRAKEFALILENTKRRHEEEMALMMQNHREQMMAMRSTENPMARIMQHHKELMMAIFTPRVHSPEECCIS
;
A
#
# COMPACT_ATOMS: atom_id res chain seq x y z
N MET A 1 -76.20 -49.34 49.19
CA MET A 1 -75.14 -48.66 49.99
C MET A 1 -73.72 -49.07 49.61
N HIS A 2 -73.43 -50.34 49.30
CA HIS A 2 -72.06 -50.79 48.94
C HIS A 2 -71.47 -50.09 47.69
N THR A 3 -72.27 -49.89 46.64
CA THR A 3 -71.83 -49.25 45.38
C THR A 3 -71.49 -47.77 45.56
N ILE A 4 -72.28 -47.02 46.34
CA ILE A 4 -72.04 -45.60 46.63
C ILE A 4 -70.78 -45.42 47.49
N ARG A 5 -70.57 -46.29 48.48
CA ARG A 5 -69.35 -46.28 49.32
C ARG A 5 -68.08 -46.59 48.52
N LYS A 6 -68.18 -47.48 47.53
CA LYS A 6 -67.09 -47.83 46.59
C LYS A 6 -66.76 -46.65 45.65
N PHE A 7 -67.77 -46.02 45.05
CA PHE A 7 -67.59 -44.81 44.22
C PHE A 7 -66.97 -43.63 45.00
N LEU A 8 -67.42 -43.39 46.25
CA LEU A 8 -66.87 -42.33 47.11
C LEU A 8 -65.40 -42.59 47.50
N THR A 9 -64.99 -43.85 47.65
CA THR A 9 -63.59 -44.20 47.96
C THR A 9 -62.68 -44.12 46.73
N GLU A 10 -63.21 -44.46 45.54
CA GLU A 10 -62.50 -44.28 44.27
C GLU A 10 -62.25 -42.79 43.98
N GLU A 11 -63.25 -41.92 44.15
CA GLU A 11 -63.10 -40.46 43.93
C GLU A 11 -62.10 -39.82 44.90
N GLN A 12 -62.12 -40.20 46.18
CA GLN A 12 -61.14 -39.72 47.17
C GLN A 12 -59.72 -40.20 46.87
N THR A 13 -59.57 -41.44 46.38
CA THR A 13 -58.27 -42.02 46.00
C THR A 13 -57.68 -41.30 44.79
N VAL A 14 -58.51 -40.98 43.78
CA VAL A 14 -58.09 -40.20 42.60
C VAL A 14 -57.61 -38.80 43.01
N LYS A 15 -58.36 -38.09 43.86
CA LYS A 15 -57.95 -36.75 44.35
C LYS A 15 -56.64 -36.78 45.15
N LEU A 16 -56.42 -37.80 45.98
CA LEU A 16 -55.17 -38.00 46.71
C LEU A 16 -54.00 -38.28 45.75
N PHE A 17 -54.22 -39.16 44.77
CA PHE A 17 -53.22 -39.49 43.76
C PHE A 17 -52.84 -38.26 42.90
N ASP A 18 -53.82 -37.50 42.42
CA ASP A 18 -53.59 -36.24 41.68
C ASP A 18 -52.81 -35.23 42.53
N GLY A 19 -53.10 -35.16 43.84
CA GLY A 19 -52.33 -34.37 44.80
C GLY A 19 -50.87 -34.78 44.89
N TYR A 20 -50.58 -36.08 44.99
CA TYR A 20 -49.21 -36.61 45.00
C TYR A 20 -48.48 -36.40 43.67
N VAL A 21 -49.17 -36.58 42.54
CA VAL A 21 -48.61 -36.30 41.21
C VAL A 21 -48.22 -34.83 41.11
N CYS A 22 -49.10 -33.91 41.50
CA CYS A 22 -48.83 -32.47 41.50
C CYS A 22 -47.62 -32.11 42.38
N GLN A 23 -47.53 -32.66 43.60
CA GLN A 23 -46.39 -32.45 44.50
C GLN A 23 -45.09 -33.00 43.91
N ASN A 24 -45.13 -34.18 43.30
CA ASN A 24 -43.97 -34.79 42.65
C ASN A 24 -43.49 -33.97 41.45
N GLU A 25 -44.42 -33.50 40.60
CA GLU A 25 -44.09 -32.61 39.49
C GLU A 25 -43.46 -31.31 39.97
N GLN A 26 -44.01 -30.69 41.02
CA GLN A 26 -43.48 -29.44 41.56
C GLN A 26 -42.11 -29.62 42.22
N ALA A 27 -41.91 -30.70 42.98
CA ALA A 27 -40.61 -31.05 43.56
C ALA A 27 -39.57 -31.33 42.47
N SER A 28 -39.99 -32.04 41.42
CA SER A 28 -39.15 -32.34 40.27
C SER A 28 -38.73 -31.07 39.51
N LYS A 29 -39.68 -30.15 39.26
CA LYS A 29 -39.42 -28.85 38.65
C LYS A 29 -38.39 -28.04 39.45
N LYS A 30 -38.60 -27.89 40.76
CA LYS A 30 -37.67 -27.16 41.65
C LYS A 30 -36.25 -27.73 41.61
N GLN A 31 -36.14 -29.07 41.60
CA GLN A 31 -34.83 -29.72 41.53
C GLN A 31 -34.14 -29.49 40.18
N CYS A 32 -34.88 -29.56 39.07
CA CYS A 32 -34.37 -29.25 37.73
C CYS A 32 -33.88 -27.80 37.61
N GLU A 33 -34.66 -26.84 38.10
CA GLU A 33 -34.29 -25.41 38.11
C GLU A 33 -33.01 -25.15 38.92
N LYS A 34 -32.85 -25.82 40.07
CA LYS A 34 -31.63 -25.74 40.89
C LYS A 34 -30.40 -26.27 40.16
N ILE A 35 -30.54 -27.41 39.48
CA ILE A 35 -29.46 -28.01 38.68
C ILE A 35 -29.05 -27.05 37.54
N LEU A 36 -30.02 -26.52 36.77
CA LEU A 36 -29.73 -25.57 35.69
C LEU A 36 -29.12 -24.27 36.20
N SER A 37 -29.59 -23.75 37.32
CA SER A 37 -29.03 -22.53 37.93
C SER A 37 -27.55 -22.72 38.26
N SER A 38 -27.20 -23.88 38.83
CA SER A 38 -25.81 -24.22 39.14
C SER A 38 -24.95 -24.38 37.87
N LEU A 39 -25.44 -25.13 36.88
CA LEU A 39 -24.72 -25.39 35.64
C LEU A 39 -24.56 -24.14 34.75
N SER A 40 -25.53 -23.21 34.80
CA SER A 40 -25.55 -21.99 33.98
C SER A 40 -24.89 -20.78 34.65
N ALA A 41 -24.61 -20.82 35.94
CA ALA A 41 -23.93 -19.71 36.63
C ALA A 41 -22.59 -19.29 35.94
N PRO A 42 -21.73 -20.20 35.46
CA PRO A 42 -20.50 -19.84 34.75
C PRO A 42 -20.76 -19.12 33.42
N ILE A 43 -21.71 -19.61 32.60
CA ILE A 43 -22.01 -18.99 31.29
C ILE A 43 -22.65 -17.61 31.49
N MET A 44 -23.48 -17.44 32.51
CA MET A 44 -24.07 -16.14 32.88
C MET A 44 -23.01 -15.13 33.31
N LYS A 45 -21.98 -15.57 34.06
CA LYS A 45 -20.85 -14.72 34.43
C LYS A 45 -20.06 -14.29 33.19
N LYS A 46 -19.73 -15.23 32.30
CA LYS A 46 -19.06 -14.93 31.02
C LYS A 46 -19.87 -13.93 30.18
N LEU A 47 -21.19 -14.11 30.12
CA LEU A 47 -22.09 -13.21 29.38
C LEU A 47 -22.06 -11.79 29.95
N LYS A 48 -22.19 -11.63 31.27
CA LYS A 48 -22.13 -10.32 31.95
C LYS A 48 -20.79 -9.62 31.77
N GLN A 49 -19.70 -10.38 31.66
CA GLN A 49 -18.36 -9.86 31.40
C GLN A 49 -18.12 -9.52 29.91
N GLY A 50 -19.10 -9.74 29.04
CA GLY A 50 -18.94 -9.50 27.60
C GLY A 50 -18.01 -10.50 26.90
N PHE A 51 -17.76 -11.69 27.47
CA PHE A 51 -16.81 -12.67 26.92
C PHE A 51 -17.14 -13.10 25.48
N TYR A 52 -18.42 -13.14 25.13
CA TYR A 52 -18.92 -13.51 23.80
C TYR A 52 -19.02 -12.32 22.83
N ALA A 53 -18.72 -11.08 23.28
CA ALA A 53 -18.74 -9.90 22.43
C ALA A 53 -17.43 -9.77 21.62
N LYS A 54 -17.13 -10.82 20.86
CA LYS A 54 -15.95 -10.94 19.99
C LYS A 54 -16.29 -11.75 18.74
N PRO A 55 -15.52 -11.64 17.65
CA PRO A 55 -15.68 -12.49 16.47
C PRO A 55 -15.60 -13.98 16.84
N GLY A 56 -16.53 -14.78 16.34
CA GLY A 56 -16.72 -16.19 16.70
C GLY A 56 -17.29 -16.42 18.11
N GLY A 57 -17.73 -15.35 18.79
CA GLY A 57 -18.30 -15.42 20.13
C GLY A 57 -19.62 -16.17 20.20
N TYR A 58 -20.40 -16.17 19.11
CA TYR A 58 -21.65 -16.94 19.02
C TYR A 58 -21.41 -18.44 19.12
N ASP A 59 -20.43 -18.97 18.38
CA ASP A 59 -20.11 -20.40 18.39
C ASP A 59 -19.63 -20.87 19.77
N LEU A 60 -18.88 -20.01 20.48
CA LEU A 60 -18.46 -20.28 21.86
C LEU A 60 -19.66 -20.35 22.82
N PHE A 61 -20.65 -19.47 22.64
CA PHE A 61 -21.88 -19.49 23.44
C PHE A 61 -22.72 -20.74 23.16
N CYS A 62 -22.87 -21.14 21.89
CA CYS A 62 -23.56 -22.36 21.50
C CYS A 62 -22.90 -23.62 22.08
N LYS A 63 -21.57 -23.71 22.04
CA LYS A 63 -20.81 -24.81 22.66
C LYS A 63 -21.01 -24.88 24.17
N ASP A 64 -20.96 -23.74 24.87
CA ASP A 64 -21.18 -23.70 26.31
C ASP A 64 -22.62 -24.13 26.68
N LEU A 65 -23.63 -23.75 25.88
CA LEU A 65 -25.02 -24.23 26.05
C LEU A 65 -25.17 -25.73 25.80
N GLU A 66 -24.49 -26.27 24.80
CA GLU A 66 -24.50 -27.72 24.51
C GLU A 66 -23.89 -28.52 25.67
N VAL A 67 -22.78 -28.04 26.24
CA VAL A 67 -22.15 -28.64 27.43
C VAL A 67 -23.10 -28.61 28.63
N ILE A 68 -23.81 -27.52 28.85
CA ILE A 68 -24.83 -27.42 29.90
C ILE A 68 -25.95 -28.43 29.67
N GLY A 69 -26.47 -28.53 28.44
CA GLY A 69 -27.53 -29.49 28.09
C GLY A 69 -27.10 -30.94 28.34
N LYS A 70 -25.89 -31.33 27.93
CA LYS A 70 -25.32 -32.66 28.18
C LYS A 70 -25.19 -32.98 29.67
N LYS A 71 -24.65 -32.05 30.46
CA LYS A 71 -24.50 -32.20 31.92
C LYS A 71 -25.84 -32.26 32.62
N TYR A 72 -26.78 -31.41 32.22
CA TYR A 72 -28.13 -31.38 32.77
C TYR A 72 -28.86 -32.71 32.52
N ASN A 73 -28.86 -33.22 31.28
CA ASN A 73 -29.51 -34.49 30.95
C ASN A 73 -28.96 -35.66 31.76
N SER A 74 -27.67 -35.64 32.09
CA SER A 74 -27.04 -36.65 32.94
C SER A 74 -27.50 -36.54 34.41
N GLN A 75 -27.65 -35.33 34.94
CA GLN A 75 -28.01 -35.07 36.35
C GLN A 75 -29.52 -35.14 36.62
N ALA A 76 -30.36 -34.78 35.64
CA ALA A 76 -31.82 -34.70 35.76
C ALA A 76 -32.55 -35.97 35.26
N LYS A 77 -31.83 -37.06 34.93
CA LYS A 77 -32.41 -38.29 34.35
C LYS A 77 -33.57 -38.91 35.15
N LYS A 78 -33.61 -38.68 36.47
CA LYS A 78 -34.65 -39.20 37.37
C LYS A 78 -35.86 -38.26 37.55
N GLN A 79 -35.85 -37.11 36.91
CA GLN A 79 -36.83 -36.04 37.13
C GLN A 79 -37.94 -36.06 36.07
N VAL A 80 -39.20 -36.12 36.50
CA VAL A 80 -40.37 -36.17 35.61
C VAL A 80 -40.51 -34.90 34.77
N LYS A 81 -40.10 -33.73 35.30
CA LYS A 81 -40.16 -32.43 34.61
C LYS A 81 -38.85 -32.04 33.89
N ALA A 82 -37.88 -32.94 33.74
CA ALA A 82 -36.55 -32.62 33.21
C ALA A 82 -36.58 -31.94 31.83
N LYS A 83 -37.36 -32.49 30.89
CA LYS A 83 -37.42 -31.98 29.51
C LYS A 83 -38.07 -30.60 29.42
N GLU A 84 -39.21 -30.43 30.08
CA GLU A 84 -39.98 -29.18 30.08
C GLU A 84 -39.14 -28.00 30.58
N VAL A 85 -38.44 -28.19 31.71
CA VAL A 85 -37.58 -27.16 32.31
C VAL A 85 -36.36 -26.84 31.45
N LEU A 86 -35.78 -27.83 30.75
CA LEU A 86 -34.67 -27.60 29.82
C LEU A 86 -35.12 -26.80 28.59
N ASP A 87 -36.26 -27.16 28.01
CA ASP A 87 -36.80 -26.48 26.84
C ASP A 87 -37.12 -25.00 27.15
N GLU A 88 -37.70 -24.72 28.33
CA GLU A 88 -37.95 -23.36 28.81
C GLU A 88 -36.64 -22.56 28.97
N PHE A 89 -35.62 -23.18 29.57
CA PHE A 89 -34.30 -22.55 29.72
C PHE A 89 -33.64 -22.24 28.37
N LEU A 90 -33.67 -23.17 27.42
CA LEU A 90 -33.11 -22.95 26.08
C LEU A 90 -33.87 -21.85 25.33
N LYS A 91 -35.20 -21.80 25.50
CA LYS A 91 -36.04 -20.73 24.94
C LYS A 91 -35.67 -19.37 25.52
N GLN A 92 -35.46 -19.25 26.83
CA GLN A 92 -34.99 -18.01 27.46
C GLN A 92 -33.60 -17.60 26.92
N LYS A 93 -32.68 -18.56 26.75
CA LYS A 93 -31.33 -18.31 26.23
C LYS A 93 -31.29 -18.00 24.73
N SER A 94 -32.38 -18.25 24.00
CA SER A 94 -32.50 -17.86 22.59
C SER A 94 -32.40 -16.34 22.39
N VAL A 95 -32.87 -15.55 23.35
CA VAL A 95 -32.77 -14.08 23.30
C VAL A 95 -31.30 -13.64 23.38
N ASP A 96 -30.57 -14.18 24.36
CA ASP A 96 -29.12 -13.95 24.52
C ASP A 96 -28.35 -14.40 23.28
N SER A 97 -28.69 -15.59 22.74
CA SER A 97 -28.12 -16.16 21.53
C SER A 97 -28.26 -15.23 20.32
N LYS A 98 -29.46 -14.66 20.09
CA LYS A 98 -29.71 -13.71 19.01
C LYS A 98 -28.91 -12.41 19.17
N ALA A 99 -28.81 -11.88 20.38
CA ALA A 99 -28.05 -10.67 20.65
C ALA A 99 -26.55 -10.88 20.37
N ILE A 100 -25.99 -12.00 20.85
CA ILE A 100 -24.58 -12.37 20.61
C ILE A 100 -24.33 -12.55 19.11
N LEU A 101 -25.23 -13.23 18.39
CA LEU A 101 -25.10 -13.44 16.94
C LEU A 101 -25.02 -12.13 16.16
N GLN A 102 -25.84 -11.14 16.52
CA GLN A 102 -25.82 -9.84 15.87
C GLN A 102 -24.50 -9.09 16.12
N VAL A 103 -23.99 -9.14 17.36
CA VAL A 103 -22.71 -8.53 17.72
C VAL A 103 -21.56 -9.21 16.99
N ASP A 104 -21.52 -10.54 17.00
CA ASP A 104 -20.50 -11.35 16.34
C ASP A 104 -20.43 -11.06 14.83
N LYS A 105 -21.58 -11.08 14.14
CA LYS A 105 -21.65 -10.73 12.71
C LYS A 105 -21.11 -9.32 12.43
N LYS A 106 -21.51 -8.33 13.24
CA LYS A 106 -21.05 -6.94 13.09
C LYS A 106 -19.53 -6.82 13.31
N LEU A 107 -18.98 -7.51 14.32
CA LEU A 107 -17.55 -7.49 14.61
C LEU A 107 -16.74 -8.19 13.52
N THR A 108 -17.19 -9.35 13.07
CA THR A 108 -16.55 -10.11 11.98
C THR A 108 -16.47 -9.28 10.69
N VAL A 109 -17.56 -8.60 10.31
CA VAL A 109 -17.56 -7.69 9.14
C VAL A 109 -16.58 -6.53 9.33
N LYS A 110 -16.55 -5.91 10.51
CA LYS A 110 -15.62 -4.80 10.80
C LYS A 110 -14.16 -5.25 10.76
N GLU A 111 -13.83 -6.40 11.35
CA GLU A 111 -12.45 -6.92 11.32
C GLU A 111 -11.99 -7.27 9.92
N LYS A 112 -12.87 -7.88 9.11
CA LYS A 112 -12.57 -8.15 7.70
C LYS A 112 -12.27 -6.86 6.95
N LYS A 113 -13.09 -5.82 7.13
CA LYS A 113 -12.87 -4.50 6.52
C LYS A 113 -11.55 -3.86 6.97
N ILE A 114 -11.23 -3.90 8.27
CA ILE A 114 -9.96 -3.38 8.79
C ILE A 114 -8.77 -4.15 8.19
N ARG A 115 -8.89 -5.48 8.04
CA ARG A 115 -7.83 -6.29 7.44
C ARG A 115 -7.62 -5.93 5.98
N GLU A 116 -8.69 -5.80 5.20
CA GLU A 116 -8.65 -5.38 3.80
C GLU A 116 -8.06 -3.96 3.65
N GLU A 117 -8.42 -3.02 4.53
CA GLU A 117 -7.85 -1.67 4.54
C GLU A 117 -6.36 -1.67 4.90
N LYS A 118 -5.94 -2.49 5.87
CA LYS A 118 -4.52 -2.64 6.24
C LYS A 118 -3.70 -3.26 5.11
N GLU A 119 -4.23 -4.26 4.42
CA GLU A 119 -3.57 -4.89 3.27
C GLU A 119 -3.42 -3.90 2.12
N LYS A 120 -4.49 -3.15 1.78
CA LYS A 120 -4.43 -2.06 0.79
C LYS A 120 -3.40 -1.01 1.19
N ALA A 121 -3.39 -0.57 2.44
CA ALA A 121 -2.43 0.42 2.93
C ALA A 121 -0.98 -0.09 2.87
N ALA A 122 -0.75 -1.38 3.15
CA ALA A 122 0.57 -2.00 3.06
C ALA A 122 1.08 -2.05 1.61
N LEU A 123 0.22 -2.44 0.66
CA LEU A 123 0.54 -2.44 -0.77
C LEU A 123 0.89 -1.03 -1.27
N LEU A 124 0.08 -0.03 -0.91
CA LEU A 124 0.35 1.37 -1.27
C LEU A 124 1.66 1.88 -0.69
N LYS A 125 1.97 1.53 0.57
CA LYS A 125 3.23 1.92 1.19
C LYS A 125 4.43 1.30 0.48
N GLN A 126 4.33 0.03 0.10
CA GLN A 126 5.38 -0.67 -0.65
C GLN A 126 5.62 -0.03 -2.02
N GLU A 127 4.55 0.34 -2.72
CA GLU A 127 4.61 1.01 -4.02
C GLU A 127 5.24 2.41 -3.92
N ILE A 128 4.83 3.23 -2.93
CA ILE A 128 5.44 4.54 -2.67
C ILE A 128 6.95 4.41 -2.41
N GLU A 129 7.36 3.45 -1.58
CA GLU A 129 8.78 3.26 -1.26
C GLU A 129 9.58 2.80 -2.49
N ALA A 130 9.02 1.89 -3.29
CA ALA A 130 9.65 1.45 -4.54
C ALA A 130 9.81 2.61 -5.54
N ASN A 131 8.82 3.51 -5.60
CA ASN A 131 8.86 4.69 -6.47
C ASN A 131 9.87 5.73 -5.98
N LYS A 132 9.96 5.93 -4.66
CA LYS A 132 10.98 6.80 -4.05
C LYS A 132 12.40 6.27 -4.30
N GLU A 133 12.59 4.95 -4.21
CA GLU A 133 13.87 4.30 -4.51
C GLU A 133 14.27 4.51 -5.98
N LYS A 134 13.35 4.29 -6.92
CA LYS A 134 13.59 4.55 -8.35
C LYS A 134 13.97 6.00 -8.63
N GLN A 135 13.30 6.95 -7.96
CA GLN A 135 13.62 8.36 -8.08
C GLN A 135 15.04 8.65 -7.59
N ARG A 136 15.43 8.11 -6.42
CA ARG A 136 16.78 8.29 -5.88
C ARG A 136 17.86 7.72 -6.81
N GLN A 137 17.66 6.50 -7.32
CA GLN A 137 18.60 5.86 -8.25
C GLN A 137 18.80 6.68 -9.53
N LEU A 138 17.74 7.32 -10.04
CA LEU A 138 17.87 8.18 -11.20
C LEU A 138 18.62 9.47 -10.88
N GLU A 139 18.33 10.12 -9.76
CA GLU A 139 19.03 11.32 -9.31
C GLU A 139 20.53 11.04 -9.14
N GLU A 140 20.90 9.92 -8.52
CA GLU A 140 22.28 9.45 -8.39
C GLU A 140 22.94 9.23 -9.76
N LYS A 141 22.23 8.57 -10.70
CA LYS A 141 22.73 8.35 -12.06
C LYS A 141 22.95 9.66 -12.81
N MET A 142 22.04 10.61 -12.68
CA MET A 142 22.15 11.93 -13.32
C MET A 142 23.35 12.72 -12.79
N GLU A 143 23.57 12.69 -11.49
CA GLU A 143 24.71 13.36 -10.87
C GLU A 143 26.04 12.71 -11.28
N ALA A 144 26.09 11.38 -11.30
CA ALA A 144 27.27 10.66 -11.78
C ALA A 144 27.57 10.97 -13.25
N GLU A 145 26.55 11.04 -14.11
CA GLU A 145 26.73 11.39 -15.52
C GLU A 145 27.22 12.84 -15.69
N ARG A 146 26.70 13.79 -14.91
CA ARG A 146 27.19 15.18 -14.90
C ARG A 146 28.66 15.26 -14.54
N GLN A 147 29.06 14.63 -13.43
CA GLN A 147 30.45 14.63 -12.97
C GLN A 147 31.38 13.97 -14.00
N SER A 148 30.96 12.85 -14.58
CA SER A 148 31.67 12.15 -15.65
C SER A 148 31.83 13.03 -16.89
N ASN A 149 30.78 13.73 -17.30
CA ASN A 149 30.83 14.63 -18.45
C ASN A 149 31.70 15.86 -18.18
N GLU A 150 31.59 16.49 -17.01
CA GLU A 150 32.47 17.60 -16.61
C GLU A 150 33.94 17.20 -16.66
N GLU A 151 34.27 16.01 -16.17
CA GLU A 151 35.63 15.49 -16.24
C GLU A 151 36.08 15.24 -17.68
N ARG A 152 35.20 14.67 -18.53
CA ARG A 152 35.47 14.50 -19.95
C ARG A 152 35.72 15.83 -20.66
N MET A 153 34.98 16.88 -20.30
CA MET A 153 35.15 18.23 -20.84
C MET A 153 36.48 18.84 -20.41
N ARG A 154 36.86 18.72 -19.12
CA ARG A 154 38.17 19.17 -18.63
C ARG A 154 39.33 18.50 -19.37
N GLN A 155 39.27 17.17 -19.50
CA GLN A 155 40.31 16.41 -20.23
C GLN A 155 40.38 16.77 -21.72
N MET A 156 39.26 17.13 -22.33
CA MET A 156 39.22 17.58 -23.72
C MET A 156 39.86 18.97 -23.87
N GLU A 157 39.52 19.91 -22.98
CA GLU A 157 40.12 21.26 -22.95
C GLU A 157 41.64 21.17 -22.75
N GLU A 158 42.11 20.40 -21.77
CA GLU A 158 43.55 20.23 -21.51
C GLU A 158 44.31 19.65 -22.72
N LYS A 159 43.73 18.65 -23.40
CA LYS A 159 44.36 18.06 -24.60
C LYS A 159 44.42 19.05 -25.76
N MET A 160 43.38 19.86 -25.94
CA MET A 160 43.34 20.85 -27.01
C MET A 160 44.29 22.02 -26.75
N ASP A 161 44.41 22.47 -25.49
CA ASP A 161 45.37 23.49 -25.08
C ASP A 161 46.82 23.01 -25.28
N GLU A 162 47.11 21.76 -24.94
CA GLU A 162 48.42 21.16 -25.16
C GLU A 162 48.74 21.02 -26.65
N GLU A 163 47.78 20.58 -27.47
CA GLU A 163 47.96 20.51 -28.93
C GLU A 163 48.21 21.90 -29.54
N MET A 164 47.46 22.92 -29.12
CA MET A 164 47.66 24.31 -29.51
C MET A 164 49.05 24.83 -29.12
N ARG A 165 49.52 24.51 -27.91
CA ARG A 165 50.87 24.88 -27.43
C ARG A 165 51.95 24.25 -28.30
N LEU A 166 51.87 22.95 -28.56
CA LEU A 166 52.84 22.22 -29.39
C LEU A 166 52.91 22.77 -30.82
N GLN A 167 51.76 23.10 -31.41
CA GLN A 167 51.69 23.69 -32.75
C GLN A 167 52.30 25.09 -32.81
N ARG A 168 52.07 25.93 -31.78
CA ARG A 168 52.72 27.25 -31.67
C ARG A 168 54.23 27.12 -31.58
N GLU A 169 54.73 26.22 -30.74
CA GLU A 169 56.18 25.97 -30.60
C GLU A 169 56.81 25.45 -31.89
N GLU A 170 56.13 24.56 -32.61
CA GLU A 170 56.62 24.08 -33.91
C GLU A 170 56.67 25.20 -34.94
N ALA A 171 55.64 26.05 -34.99
CA ALA A 171 55.62 27.20 -35.89
C ALA A 171 56.71 28.23 -35.53
N GLU A 172 56.98 28.45 -34.24
CA GLU A 172 58.06 29.32 -33.76
C GLU A 172 59.44 28.77 -34.15
N ARG A 173 59.69 27.46 -33.94
CA ARG A 173 60.94 26.81 -34.39
C ARG A 173 61.15 26.94 -35.90
N ALA A 174 60.09 26.75 -36.69
CA ALA A 174 60.14 26.90 -38.15
C ALA A 174 60.42 28.36 -38.56
N MET A 175 59.80 29.32 -37.84
CA MET A 175 60.01 30.75 -38.02
C MET A 175 61.46 31.17 -37.71
N ASP A 176 62.03 30.68 -36.62
CA ASP A 176 63.42 30.93 -36.22
C ASP A 176 64.43 30.39 -37.24
N SER A 177 64.15 29.23 -37.83
CA SER A 177 64.98 28.71 -38.94
C SER A 177 64.98 29.67 -40.13
N LYS A 178 63.80 30.14 -40.55
CA LYS A 178 63.67 31.10 -41.66
C LYS A 178 64.36 32.44 -41.37
N LEU A 179 64.31 32.91 -40.13
CA LEU A 179 65.01 34.15 -39.74
C LEU A 179 66.53 34.00 -39.78
N ARG A 180 67.08 32.85 -39.36
CA ARG A 180 68.51 32.55 -39.47
C ARG A 180 68.97 32.50 -40.92
N GLU A 181 68.22 31.81 -41.78
CA GLU A 181 68.51 31.78 -43.22
C GLU A 181 68.48 33.19 -43.85
N LEU A 182 67.54 34.03 -43.44
CA LEU A 182 67.48 35.43 -43.89
C LEU A 182 68.72 36.20 -43.45
N ALA A 183 69.16 36.05 -42.19
CA ALA A 183 70.36 36.69 -41.66
C ALA A 183 71.62 36.29 -42.45
N ASP A 184 71.77 35.00 -42.76
CA ASP A 184 72.88 34.48 -43.56
C ASP A 184 72.89 35.03 -44.99
N LEU A 185 71.73 35.13 -45.64
CA LEU A 185 71.61 35.72 -46.97
C LEU A 185 71.98 37.20 -46.99
N MET A 186 71.60 37.93 -45.94
CA MET A 186 71.98 39.34 -45.76
C MET A 186 73.48 39.49 -45.54
N GLN A 187 74.09 38.64 -44.72
CA GLN A 187 75.53 38.66 -44.46
C GLN A 187 76.35 38.37 -45.72
N LYS A 188 75.89 37.44 -46.57
CA LYS A 188 76.53 37.09 -47.85
C LYS A 188 76.27 38.10 -48.98
N GLY A 189 75.48 39.16 -48.73
CA GLY A 189 75.22 40.24 -49.70
C GLY A 189 74.16 39.95 -50.76
N PHE A 190 73.41 38.85 -50.65
CA PHE A 190 72.38 38.47 -51.64
C PHE A 190 71.05 39.22 -51.44
N LYS A 191 71.04 40.54 -51.73
CA LYS A 191 69.88 41.42 -51.48
C LYS A 191 68.56 40.93 -52.08
N GLU A 192 68.52 40.57 -53.36
CA GLU A 192 67.29 40.12 -54.01
C GLU A 192 66.72 38.83 -53.38
N LYS A 193 67.58 37.88 -53.00
CA LYS A 193 67.16 36.64 -52.33
C LYS A 193 66.64 36.94 -50.92
N ALA A 194 67.29 37.83 -50.19
CA ALA A 194 66.85 38.27 -48.87
C ALA A 194 65.46 38.93 -48.94
N ASP A 195 65.20 39.78 -49.93
CA ASP A 195 63.91 40.46 -50.06
C ASP A 195 62.76 39.50 -50.42
N ARG A 196 63.01 38.49 -51.27
CA ARG A 196 62.05 37.39 -51.50
C ARG A 196 61.79 36.61 -50.21
N MET A 197 62.82 36.26 -49.45
CA MET A 197 62.68 35.55 -48.19
C MET A 197 61.91 36.36 -47.13
N ARG A 198 62.07 37.70 -47.08
CA ARG A 198 61.25 38.57 -46.22
C ARG A 198 59.76 38.51 -46.59
N GLN A 199 59.43 38.39 -47.88
CA GLN A 199 58.04 38.23 -48.32
C GLN A 199 57.49 36.87 -47.88
N GLU A 200 58.25 35.78 -48.07
CA GLU A 200 57.88 34.45 -47.60
C GLU A 200 57.66 34.40 -46.09
N ILE A 201 58.52 35.07 -45.31
CA ILE A 201 58.37 35.17 -43.85
C ILE A 201 57.08 35.90 -43.46
N ARG A 202 56.75 37.01 -44.14
CA ARG A 202 55.50 37.75 -43.88
C ARG A 202 54.28 36.89 -44.19
N GLU A 203 54.31 36.17 -45.31
CA GLU A 203 53.23 35.29 -45.68
C GLU A 203 53.12 34.08 -44.74
N PHE A 204 54.24 33.51 -44.32
CA PHE A 204 54.29 32.44 -43.32
C PHE A 204 53.65 32.88 -42.00
N LYS A 205 54.02 34.05 -41.46
CA LYS A 205 53.39 34.61 -40.25
C LYS A 205 51.86 34.75 -40.40
N ARG A 206 51.40 35.28 -41.53
CA ARG A 206 49.96 35.42 -41.80
C ARG A 206 49.25 34.07 -41.81
N ARG A 207 49.80 33.08 -42.54
CA ARG A 207 49.21 31.74 -42.64
C ARG A 207 49.18 31.02 -41.30
N THR A 208 50.24 31.13 -40.50
CA THR A 208 50.29 30.54 -39.15
C THR A 208 49.22 31.16 -38.24
N ALA A 209 49.11 32.50 -38.21
CA ALA A 209 48.11 33.18 -37.40
C ALA A 209 46.66 32.84 -37.84
N GLU A 210 46.42 32.73 -39.14
CA GLU A 210 45.12 32.30 -39.68
C GLU A 210 44.80 30.84 -39.32
N ALA A 211 45.76 29.93 -39.45
CA ALA A 211 45.59 28.52 -39.09
C ALA A 211 45.29 28.35 -37.60
N GLU A 212 46.00 29.09 -36.74
CA GLU A 212 45.79 29.08 -35.30
C GLU A 212 44.40 29.60 -34.92
N ASN A 213 43.96 30.72 -35.49
CA ASN A 213 42.63 31.28 -35.25
C ASN A 213 41.52 30.34 -35.73
N ASN A 214 41.70 29.71 -36.90
CA ASN A 214 40.73 28.75 -37.43
C ASN A 214 40.63 27.51 -36.54
N ARG A 215 41.75 26.96 -36.06
CA ARG A 215 41.77 25.85 -35.09
C ARG A 215 41.09 26.24 -33.78
N ALA A 216 41.40 27.41 -33.22
CA ALA A 216 40.76 27.89 -32.00
C ALA A 216 39.22 27.99 -32.15
N LYS A 217 38.73 28.46 -33.30
CA LYS A 217 37.29 28.49 -33.60
C LYS A 217 36.67 27.10 -33.72
N GLU A 218 37.36 26.18 -34.39
CA GLU A 218 36.91 24.79 -34.55
C GLU A 218 36.81 24.10 -33.18
N PHE A 219 37.81 24.28 -32.31
CA PHE A 219 37.80 23.74 -30.96
C PHE A 219 36.69 24.34 -30.09
N ALA A 220 36.49 25.65 -30.13
CA ALA A 220 35.38 26.29 -29.42
C ALA A 220 34.01 25.73 -29.86
N LEU A 221 33.82 25.55 -31.17
CA LEU A 221 32.60 24.98 -31.73
C LEU A 221 32.39 23.52 -31.31
N ILE A 222 33.44 22.72 -31.23
CA ILE A 222 33.36 21.33 -30.75
C ILE A 222 32.93 21.30 -29.29
N LEU A 223 33.56 22.09 -28.42
CA LEU A 223 33.21 22.15 -26.99
C LEU A 223 31.75 22.57 -26.78
N GLU A 224 31.31 23.62 -27.46
CA GLU A 224 29.93 24.11 -27.38
C GLU A 224 28.92 23.06 -27.82
N ASN A 225 29.15 22.40 -28.95
CA ASN A 225 28.28 21.33 -29.45
C ASN A 225 28.22 20.13 -28.51
N THR A 226 29.35 19.78 -27.90
CA THR A 226 29.44 18.64 -26.97
C THR A 226 28.68 18.94 -25.70
N LYS A 227 28.84 20.16 -25.16
CA LYS A 227 28.09 20.65 -24.00
C LYS A 227 26.58 20.67 -24.26
N ARG A 228 26.16 21.25 -25.39
CA ARG A 228 24.74 21.30 -25.79
C ARG A 228 24.14 19.90 -25.92
N ARG A 229 24.84 18.97 -26.55
CA ARG A 229 24.36 17.57 -26.70
C ARG A 229 24.16 16.91 -25.34
N HIS A 230 25.11 17.08 -24.42
CA HIS A 230 24.99 16.53 -23.09
C HIS A 230 23.82 17.15 -22.30
N GLU A 231 23.63 18.47 -22.39
CA GLU A 231 22.48 19.15 -21.79
C GLU A 231 21.14 18.63 -22.33
N GLU A 232 21.06 18.39 -23.65
CA GLU A 232 19.88 17.79 -24.30
C GLU A 232 19.62 16.35 -23.84
N GLU A 233 20.67 15.53 -23.71
CA GLU A 233 20.57 14.17 -23.19
C GLU A 233 20.06 14.14 -21.75
N MET A 234 20.57 15.04 -20.90
CA MET A 234 20.12 15.18 -19.51
C MET A 234 18.67 15.66 -19.44
N ALA A 235 18.28 16.63 -20.28
CA ALA A 235 16.91 17.12 -20.34
C ALA A 235 15.93 16.02 -20.79
N LEU A 236 16.30 15.20 -21.78
CA LEU A 236 15.50 14.07 -22.25
C LEU A 236 15.35 13.01 -21.15
N MET A 237 16.42 12.71 -20.41
CA MET A 237 16.37 11.79 -19.28
C MET A 237 15.40 12.27 -18.18
N MET A 238 15.44 13.57 -17.87
CA MET A 238 14.50 14.18 -16.92
C MET A 238 13.06 14.14 -17.42
N GLN A 239 12.82 14.38 -18.71
CA GLN A 239 11.50 14.31 -19.31
C GLN A 239 10.93 12.89 -19.24
N ASN A 240 11.69 11.88 -19.69
CA ASN A 240 11.27 10.49 -19.62
C ASN A 240 10.92 10.06 -18.19
N HIS A 241 11.70 10.51 -17.21
CA HIS A 241 11.38 10.22 -15.82
C HIS A 241 10.08 10.90 -15.36
N ARG A 242 9.89 12.18 -15.68
CA ARG A 242 8.64 12.88 -15.37
C ARG A 242 7.44 12.17 -15.99
N GLU A 243 7.55 11.72 -17.23
CA GLU A 243 6.50 10.97 -17.92
C GLU A 243 6.24 9.62 -17.24
N GLN A 244 7.28 8.87 -16.86
CA GLN A 244 7.12 7.62 -16.10
C GLN A 244 6.43 7.86 -14.75
N MET A 245 6.81 8.91 -14.02
CA MET A 245 6.19 9.27 -12.74
C MET A 245 4.74 9.73 -12.91
N MET A 246 4.42 10.44 -14.00
CA MET A 246 3.04 10.85 -14.31
C MET A 246 2.18 9.65 -14.72
N ALA A 247 2.69 8.76 -15.58
CA ALA A 247 2.01 7.53 -15.98
C ALA A 247 1.68 6.67 -14.76
N MET A 248 2.66 6.53 -13.85
CA MET A 248 2.52 5.83 -12.59
C MET A 248 1.47 6.47 -11.67
N ARG A 249 1.49 7.79 -11.48
CA ARG A 249 0.44 8.53 -10.73
C ARG A 249 -0.95 8.41 -11.36
N SER A 250 -1.04 8.34 -12.69
CA SER A 250 -2.30 8.16 -13.42
C SER A 250 -2.85 6.74 -13.32
N THR A 251 -1.99 5.71 -13.25
CA THR A 251 -2.40 4.33 -12.96
C THR A 251 -2.70 4.10 -11.47
N GLU A 252 -2.01 4.84 -10.61
CA GLU A 252 -2.10 4.81 -9.15
C GLU A 252 -2.91 6.01 -8.62
N ASN A 253 -4.20 6.13 -8.97
CA ASN A 253 -5.11 6.91 -8.12
C ASN A 253 -6.01 6.00 -7.26
N PRO A 254 -5.44 5.17 -6.37
CA PRO A 254 -6.18 4.39 -5.39
C PRO A 254 -6.84 5.34 -4.38
N MET A 255 -6.29 6.53 -4.15
CA MET A 255 -6.89 7.58 -3.31
C MET A 255 -8.17 8.14 -3.95
N ALA A 256 -8.17 8.42 -5.26
CA ALA A 256 -9.39 8.77 -5.98
C ALA A 256 -10.34 7.59 -6.11
N ARG A 257 -9.88 6.35 -6.28
CA ARG A 257 -10.76 5.16 -6.24
C ARG A 257 -11.38 4.96 -4.85
N ILE A 258 -10.63 5.17 -3.77
CA ILE A 258 -11.13 5.11 -2.39
C ILE A 258 -12.08 6.26 -2.12
N MET A 259 -11.78 7.48 -2.58
CA MET A 259 -12.68 8.63 -2.47
C MET A 259 -13.93 8.46 -3.33
N GLN A 260 -13.82 7.88 -4.53
CA GLN A 260 -14.94 7.54 -5.41
C GLN A 260 -15.81 6.48 -4.76
N HIS A 261 -15.20 5.42 -4.22
CA HIS A 261 -15.93 4.36 -3.52
C HIS A 261 -16.56 4.84 -2.20
N HIS A 262 -15.89 5.74 -1.47
CA HIS A 262 -16.45 6.40 -0.29
C HIS A 262 -17.60 7.33 -0.66
N LYS A 263 -17.48 8.07 -1.77
CA LYS A 263 -18.54 8.92 -2.33
C LYS A 263 -19.74 8.08 -2.79
N GLU A 264 -19.53 6.94 -3.45
CA GLU A 264 -20.56 5.98 -3.85
C GLU A 264 -21.25 5.35 -2.64
N LEU A 265 -20.51 4.96 -1.60
CA LEU A 265 -21.06 4.47 -0.34
C LEU A 265 -21.90 5.53 0.38
N MET A 266 -21.43 6.78 0.45
CA MET A 266 -22.18 7.88 1.06
C MET A 266 -23.44 8.21 0.24
N MET A 267 -23.35 8.19 -1.09
CA MET A 267 -24.52 8.33 -1.97
C MET A 267 -25.54 7.20 -1.74
N ALA A 268 -25.11 5.94 -1.64
CA ALA A 268 -25.98 4.80 -1.42
C ALA A 268 -26.66 4.79 -0.03
N ILE A 269 -26.03 5.39 0.98
CA ILE A 269 -26.59 5.56 2.33
C ILE A 269 -27.61 6.72 2.36
N PHE A 270 -27.41 7.76 1.55
CA PHE A 270 -28.26 8.96 1.53
C PHE A 270 -29.26 9.02 0.37
N THR A 271 -29.25 8.08 -0.57
CA THR A 271 -30.27 7.98 -1.63
C THR A 271 -31.63 7.65 -1.01
N PRO A 272 -32.64 8.55 -1.09
CA PRO A 272 -33.99 8.25 -0.64
C PRO A 272 -34.54 7.10 -1.47
N ARG A 273 -35.12 6.10 -0.81
CA ARG A 273 -35.89 5.04 -1.45
C ARG A 273 -37.12 5.69 -2.08
N VAL A 274 -37.03 6.04 -3.37
CA VAL A 274 -38.18 6.49 -4.15
C VAL A 274 -39.19 5.35 -4.10
N HIS A 275 -40.28 5.54 -3.35
CA HIS A 275 -41.41 4.63 -3.38
C HIS A 275 -42.05 4.78 -4.75
N SER A 276 -42.05 3.71 -5.53
CA SER A 276 -42.88 3.61 -6.73
C SER A 276 -44.35 3.66 -6.31
N PRO A 277 -45.18 4.53 -6.90
CA PRO A 277 -46.58 4.69 -6.50
C PRO A 277 -47.51 3.65 -7.17
N GLU A 278 -47.19 2.35 -7.06
CA GLU A 278 -48.03 1.29 -7.64
C GLU A 278 -48.56 0.23 -6.65
N GLU A 279 -48.29 0.37 -5.35
CA GLU A 279 -48.93 -0.47 -4.32
C GLU A 279 -49.84 0.37 -3.41
N CYS A 280 -50.84 1.01 -4.00
CA CYS A 280 -51.98 1.54 -3.26
C CYS A 280 -53.25 1.34 -4.07
N CYS A 281 -53.52 0.08 -4.42
CA CYS A 281 -54.82 -0.43 -4.84
C CYS A 281 -54.72 -1.96 -4.81
N ILE A 282 -55.12 -2.59 -3.70
CA ILE A 282 -55.94 -3.80 -3.66
C ILE A 282 -56.52 -3.86 -2.23
N SER A 283 -57.86 -3.90 -2.22
CA SER A 283 -58.86 -3.99 -1.15
C SER A 283 -58.45 -4.37 0.28
#